data_AF-A0A1Z9U0E5-F1
#
_entry.id   AF-A0A1Z9U0E5-F1
#
_cell.length_a   1.000
_cell.length_b   1.000
_cell.length_c   1.000
_cell.angle_alpha   90.00
_cell.angle_beta   90.00
_cell.angle_gamma   90.00
#
_symmetry.space_group_name_H-M   'P 1'
#
loop_
_entity.id
_entity.type
_entity.pdbx_description
1 polymer ?
#
loop_
_entity_poly.entity_id
_entity_poly.type
_entity_poly.pdbx_seq_one_letter_code
_entity_poly.pdbx_strand_id
1 'polypeptide(L)' 'MRQKKITDEDDSYSDQIGWTSMAEDFEDYEDPTPQEPEIVTHQCTMCGAMMRIPRPKRERYKVICAHPECGHSDFIGI' A
#
# COMPACT_ATOMS: atom_id res chain seq x y z
N MET A 1 -27.68 -57.95 -36.01
CA MET A 1 -26.78 -56.97 -35.36
C MET A 1 -26.68 -55.75 -36.28
N ARG A 2 -27.35 -54.63 -35.98
CA ARG A 2 -27.23 -53.39 -36.75
C ARG A 2 -26.39 -52.40 -35.94
N GLN A 3 -25.19 -52.08 -36.42
CA GLN A 3 -24.36 -51.01 -35.84
C GLN A 3 -25.08 -49.67 -36.00
N LYS A 4 -25.26 -48.95 -34.90
CA LYS A 4 -25.73 -47.55 -34.92
C LYS A 4 -24.50 -46.66 -35.11
N LYS A 5 -24.50 -45.87 -36.18
CA LYS A 5 -23.52 -44.80 -36.42
C LYS A 5 -23.61 -43.81 -35.25
N ILE A 6 -22.46 -43.42 -34.70
CA ILE A 6 -22.35 -42.25 -33.83
C ILE A 6 -22.84 -41.06 -34.65
N THR A 7 -23.92 -40.45 -34.20
CA THR A 7 -24.50 -39.22 -34.74
C THR A 7 -23.54 -38.08 -34.45
N ASP A 8 -23.15 -37.36 -35.49
CA ASP A 8 -22.32 -36.15 -35.47
C ASP A 8 -23.21 -34.97 -35.05
N GLU A 9 -23.65 -34.97 -33.78
CA GLU A 9 -24.47 -33.90 -33.22
C GLU A 9 -23.91 -33.50 -31.85
N ASP A 10 -23.53 -32.22 -31.80
CA ASP A 10 -23.19 -31.39 -30.63
C ASP A 10 -21.81 -31.50 -29.99
N ASP A 11 -20.76 -31.18 -30.77
CA ASP A 11 -19.57 -30.51 -30.23
C ASP A 11 -19.56 -29.03 -30.63
N SER A 12 -20.65 -28.29 -30.36
CA SER A 12 -20.61 -26.83 -30.37
C SER A 12 -19.99 -26.34 -29.07
N TYR A 13 -18.67 -26.51 -28.93
CA TYR A 13 -17.93 -25.85 -27.86
C TYR A 13 -18.04 -24.33 -28.05
N SER A 14 -18.92 -23.70 -27.28
CA SER A 14 -19.07 -22.25 -27.25
C SER A 14 -17.91 -21.68 -26.42
N ASP A 15 -16.85 -21.28 -27.10
CA ASP A 15 -15.81 -20.42 -26.52
C ASP A 15 -16.40 -19.03 -26.24
N GLN A 16 -17.25 -18.93 -25.20
CA GLN A 16 -17.44 -17.68 -24.49
C GLN A 16 -16.21 -17.46 -23.62
N ILE A 17 -15.10 -17.15 -24.30
CA ILE A 17 -13.87 -16.66 -23.70
C ILE A 17 -14.23 -15.33 -23.06
N GLY A 18 -14.09 -15.30 -21.73
CA GLY A 18 -14.42 -14.18 -20.89
C GLY A 18 -13.72 -12.89 -21.33
N TRP A 19 -14.43 -11.79 -21.09
CA TRP A 19 -14.00 -10.42 -21.29
C TRP A 19 -13.81 -10.01 -22.76
N THR A 20 -14.91 -9.90 -23.49
CA THR A 20 -14.97 -8.94 -24.60
C THR A 20 -14.77 -7.55 -24.01
N SER A 21 -13.59 -6.97 -24.24
CA SER A 21 -13.27 -5.58 -23.93
C SER A 21 -14.14 -4.66 -24.80
N MET A 22 -15.39 -4.43 -24.38
CA MET A 22 -16.11 -3.22 -24.75
C MET A 22 -15.42 -2.07 -24.02
N ALA A 23 -15.06 -1.04 -24.79
CA ALA A 23 -14.26 0.09 -24.34
C ALA A 23 -14.77 0.66 -23.02
N GLU A 24 -13.93 0.60 -22.00
CA GLU A 24 -13.95 1.58 -20.92
C GLU A 24 -12.64 2.35 -21.12
N ASP A 25 -12.75 3.62 -21.50
CA ASP A 25 -11.66 4.58 -21.36
C ASP A 25 -11.06 4.36 -19.97
N PHE A 26 -9.85 3.80 -19.93
CA PHE A 26 -9.06 3.83 -18.71
C PHE A 26 -8.69 5.28 -18.51
N GLU A 27 -9.58 6.05 -17.87
CA GLU A 27 -9.17 7.25 -17.17
C GLU A 27 -7.99 6.82 -16.32
N ASP A 28 -6.83 7.40 -16.61
CA ASP A 28 -5.57 7.18 -15.92
C ASP A 28 -5.82 7.53 -14.45
N TYR A 29 -6.31 6.56 -13.70
CA TYR A 29 -6.51 6.66 -12.27
C TYR A 29 -5.09 6.69 -11.75
N GLU A 30 -4.54 7.89 -11.61
CA GLU A 30 -3.30 8.12 -10.86
C GLU A 30 -3.55 7.52 -9.48
N ASP A 31 -3.15 6.27 -9.32
CA ASP A 31 -3.04 5.60 -8.05
C ASP A 31 -2.26 6.57 -7.17
N PRO A 32 -2.84 7.08 -6.06
CA PRO A 32 -2.09 7.95 -5.19
C PRO A 32 -0.98 7.10 -4.61
N THR A 33 0.22 7.19 -5.21
CA THR A 33 1.40 6.48 -4.75
C THR A 33 1.48 6.74 -3.26
N PRO A 34 1.54 5.69 -2.40
CA PRO A 34 1.52 5.88 -0.96
C PRO A 34 2.66 6.83 -0.60
N GLN A 35 2.32 8.07 -0.24
CA GLN A 35 3.31 9.07 0.14
C GLN A 35 4.09 8.49 1.32
N GLU A 36 5.38 8.25 1.11
CA GLU A 36 6.24 7.73 2.16
C GLU A 36 6.15 8.65 3.39
N PRO A 37 6.19 8.10 4.62
CA PRO A 37 6.10 8.92 5.81
C PRO A 37 7.27 9.91 5.83
N GLU A 38 6.95 11.20 5.76
CA GLU A 38 7.95 12.26 5.88
C GLU A 38 8.81 12.05 7.14
N ILE A 39 10.12 12.18 7.03
CA ILE A 39 11.04 11.98 8.15
C ILE A 39 11.40 13.34 8.74
N VAL A 40 11.20 13.51 10.05
CA VAL A 40 11.57 14.71 10.79
C VAL A 40 12.84 14.45 11.59
N THR A 41 13.77 15.40 11.55
CA THR A 41 14.95 15.41 12.41
C THR A 41 14.65 16.14 13.71
N HIS A 42 14.78 15.44 14.84
CA HIS A 42 14.63 15.99 16.19
C HIS A 42 15.98 16.01 16.91
N GLN A 43 16.28 17.09 17.63
CA GLN A 43 17.46 17.17 18.49
C GLN A 43 17.04 17.03 19.96
N CYS A 44 17.57 16.03 20.65
CA CYS A 44 17.24 15.83 22.07
C CYS A 44 17.80 16.96 22.94
N THR A 45 16.98 17.53 23.82
CA THR A 45 17.38 18.66 24.67
C THR A 45 18.42 18.28 25.74
N MET A 46 18.42 17.02 26.20
CA MET A 46 19.31 16.56 27.26
C MET A 46 20.68 16.12 26.78
N CYS A 47 20.75 15.33 25.71
CA CYS A 47 22.01 14.74 25.23
C CYS A 47 22.50 15.34 23.89
N GLY A 48 21.71 16.20 23.25
CA GLY A 48 22.04 16.79 21.96
C GLY A 48 22.03 15.81 20.78
N ALA A 49 21.68 14.54 20.99
CA ALA A 49 21.63 13.53 19.93
C ALA A 49 20.59 13.90 18.87
N MET A 50 20.96 13.72 17.60
CA MET A 50 20.07 13.91 16.45
C MET A 50 19.33 12.60 16.12
N MET A 51 18.01 12.66 16.23
CA MET A 51 17.09 11.55 16.02
C MET A 51 16.34 11.75 14.71
N ARG A 52 16.22 10.69 13.90
CA ARG A 52 15.34 10.67 12.71
C ARG A 52 14.07 9.92 13.08
N ILE A 53 12.93 10.61 13.05
CA ILE A 53 11.65 10.09 13.52
C ILE A 53 10.63 10.26 12.39
N PRO A 54 9.81 9.23 12.10
CA PRO A 54 8.73 9.38 11.14
C PRO A 54 7.75 10.46 11.63
N ARG A 55 7.27 11.30 10.72
CA ARG A 55 6.38 12.42 11.05
C ARG A 55 5.14 11.89 11.76
N PRO A 56 4.91 12.28 13.03
CA PRO A 56 3.71 11.88 13.74
C PRO A 56 2.49 12.56 13.12
N LYS A 57 1.34 11.86 13.16
CA LYS A 57 0.07 12.38 12.63
C LYS A 57 -0.51 13.55 13.41
N ARG A 58 0.00 13.82 14.62
CA ARG A 58 -0.49 14.88 15.52
C ARG A 58 0.55 15.99 15.62
N GLU A 59 0.07 17.22 15.74
CA GLU A 59 0.92 18.41 15.96
C GLU A 59 1.64 18.36 17.32
N ARG A 60 1.00 17.79 18.34
CA ARG A 60 1.56 17.61 19.69
C ARG A 60 1.98 16.17 19.91
N TYR A 61 3.25 15.95 20.21
CA TYR A 61 3.78 14.61 20.41
C TYR A 61 4.97 14.60 21.38
N LYS A 62 5.23 13.41 21.93
CA LYS A 62 6.33 13.13 22.84
C LYS A 62 7.37 12.29 22.11
N VAL A 63 8.61 12.75 22.09
CA VAL A 63 9.75 12.02 21.53
C VAL A 63 10.56 11.44 22.67
N ILE A 64 10.80 10.13 22.65
CA ILE A 64 11.71 9.47 23.58
C ILE A 64 13.05 9.31 22.86
N CYS A 65 14.13 9.78 23.49
CA CYS A 65 15.47 9.62 22.97
C CYS A 65 15.82 8.11 22.88
N ALA A 66 16.25 7.63 21.72
CA ALA A 66 16.64 6.23 21.55
C ALA A 66 18.03 5.92 22.14
N HIS A 67 18.73 6.95 22.62
CA HIS A 67 20.02 6.78 23.25
C HIS A 67 19.82 6.09 24.62
N PRO A 68 20.38 4.88 24.84
CA PRO A 68 20.00 4.01 25.96
C PRO A 68 20.34 4.60 27.34
N GLU A 69 21.33 5.46 27.40
CA GLU A 69 21.76 6.16 28.62
C GLU A 69 21.00 7.46 28.88
N CYS A 70 20.30 8.01 27.88
CA CYS A 70 19.57 9.26 28.03
C CYS A 70 18.12 9.01 28.46
N GLY A 71 17.37 8.19 27.70
CA GLY A 71 15.96 7.89 27.98
C GLY A 71 15.04 9.11 28.13
N HIS A 72 15.52 10.31 27.79
CA HIS A 72 14.80 11.55 28.02
C HIS A 72 13.59 11.65 27.09
N SER A 73 12.57 12.37 27.55
CA SER A 73 11.38 12.61 26.77
C SER A 73 11.12 14.09 26.51
N ASP A 74 11.26 14.48 25.25
CA ASP A 74 10.99 15.82 24.77
C ASP A 74 9.51 15.95 24.36
N PHE A 75 8.89 17.08 24.71
CA PHE A 75 7.54 17.43 24.30
C PHE A 75 7.61 18.46 23.17
N ILE A 76 6.94 18.16 22.06
CA ILE A 76 6.91 19.00 20.86
C ILE A 76 5.46 19.44 20.62
N GLY A 77 5.28 20.74 20.40
CA GLY A 77 3.98 21.41 20.25
C GLY A 77 3.58 22.21 21.49
N ILE A 78 3.31 23.51 21.31
CA ILE A 78 2.74 24.43 22.32
C ILE A 78 1.24 24.14 22.45
#